data_AF-A0A561UBZ5-F1
#
_entry.id   AF-A0A561UBZ5-F1
#
_cell.length_a   1.000
_cell.length_b   1.000
_cell.length_c   1.000
_cell.angle_alpha   90.00
_cell.angle_beta   90.00
_cell.angle_gamma   90.00
#
_symmetry.space_group_name_H-M   'P 1'
#
loop_
_entity.id
_entity.type
_entity.pdbx_description
1 polymer ?
#
loop_
_entity_poly.entity_id
_entity_poly.type
_entity_poly.pdbx_seq_one_letter_code
_entity_poly.pdbx_strand_id
1 'polypeptide(L)'
;MIHGTDTDTVAAGVFAAVSAASDFPTEVLTHDQSLANDLDFDSLMFAELADRLVLTWPGLPLIDKAEIRAGTTIGDVIGWVRENLAEGAA
;
A
#
# COMPACT_ATOMS: atom_id res chain seq x y z
N MET A 1 -20.71 7.09 -2.22
CA MET A 1 -19.72 6.64 -1.24
C MET A 1 -19.22 5.29 -1.71
N ILE A 2 -18.05 5.24 -2.33
CA ILE A 2 -17.44 3.99 -2.78
C ILE A 2 -16.80 3.31 -1.56
N HIS A 3 -17.57 2.55 -0.79
CA HIS A 3 -17.00 1.53 0.11
C HIS A 3 -16.67 0.31 -0.76
N GLY A 4 -15.74 0.48 -1.70
CA GLY A 4 -15.29 -0.60 -2.57
C GLY A 4 -14.14 -1.31 -1.89
N THR A 5 -14.41 -2.42 -1.21
CA THR A 5 -13.42 -3.47 -0.92
C THR A 5 -13.09 -4.29 -2.17
N ASP A 6 -13.51 -3.78 -3.34
CA ASP A 6 -13.29 -4.40 -4.62
C ASP A 6 -11.80 -4.44 -4.95
N THR A 7 -11.36 -5.56 -5.52
CA THR A 7 -9.94 -5.86 -5.72
C THR A 7 -9.26 -4.78 -6.56
N ASP A 8 -9.98 -4.28 -7.56
CA ASP A 8 -9.52 -3.25 -8.47
C ASP A 8 -9.35 -1.89 -7.75
N THR A 9 -10.25 -1.59 -6.81
CA THR A 9 -10.19 -0.34 -6.02
C THR A 9 -9.00 -0.35 -5.07
N VAL A 10 -8.75 -1.48 -4.40
CA VAL A 10 -7.61 -1.61 -3.48
C VAL A 10 -6.29 -1.55 -4.24
N ALA A 11 -6.18 -2.28 -5.35
CA ALA A 11 -4.98 -2.24 -6.18
C ALA A 11 -4.69 -0.80 -6.65
N ALA A 12 -5.68 -0.13 -7.25
CA ALA A 12 -5.52 1.24 -7.73
C ALA A 12 -5.12 2.23 -6.61
N GLY A 13 -5.72 2.13 -5.43
CA GLY A 13 -5.39 3.00 -4.32
C GLY A 13 -3.99 2.75 -3.74
N VAL A 14 -3.55 1.48 -3.68
CA VAL A 14 -2.17 1.16 -3.27
C VAL A 14 -1.17 1.69 -4.30
N PHE A 15 -1.39 1.47 -5.59
CA PHE A 15 -0.54 2.03 -6.65
C PHE A 15 -0.46 3.55 -6.56
N ALA A 16 -1.58 4.23 -6.37
CA ALA A 16 -1.60 5.68 -6.21
C ALA A 16 -0.82 6.14 -4.96
N ALA A 17 -0.93 5.42 -3.85
CA ALA A 17 -0.23 5.74 -2.61
C ALA A 17 1.29 5.51 -2.73
N VAL A 18 1.71 4.40 -3.36
CA VAL A 18 3.11 4.10 -3.66
C VAL A 18 3.68 5.16 -4.60
N SER A 19 2.98 5.44 -5.69
CA SER A 19 3.36 6.47 -6.67
C SER A 19 3.55 7.84 -6.04
N ALA A 20 2.66 8.24 -5.15
CA ALA A 20 2.75 9.52 -4.47
C ALA A 20 3.86 9.57 -3.39
N ALA A 21 4.26 8.43 -2.83
CA ALA A 21 5.34 8.35 -1.86
C ALA A 21 6.72 8.27 -2.51
N SER A 22 6.85 7.65 -3.68
CA SER A 22 8.13 7.41 -4.37
C SER A 22 8.35 8.25 -5.61
N ASP A 23 7.38 9.08 -6.00
CA ASP A 23 7.39 9.89 -7.23
C ASP A 23 7.43 9.07 -8.54
N PHE A 24 7.28 7.74 -8.46
CA PHE A 24 7.20 6.88 -9.64
C PHE A 24 5.77 6.88 -10.19
N PRO A 25 5.55 7.09 -11.49
CA PRO A 25 4.20 7.04 -12.06
C PRO A 25 3.62 5.63 -11.94
N THR A 26 2.31 5.51 -11.70
CA THR A 26 1.63 4.22 -11.60
C THR A 26 1.79 3.36 -12.87
N GLU A 27 2.10 3.98 -14.01
CA GLU A 27 2.38 3.31 -15.29
C GLU A 27 3.66 2.48 -15.29
N VAL A 28 4.65 2.81 -14.45
CA VAL A 28 5.92 2.07 -14.35
C VAL A 28 5.95 1.11 -13.16
N LEU A 29 5.01 1.26 -12.23
CA LEU A 29 4.90 0.42 -11.05
C LEU A 29 4.31 -0.94 -11.41
N THR A 30 4.88 -2.00 -10.86
CA THR A 30 4.41 -3.37 -11.08
C THR A 30 4.24 -4.12 -9.78
N HIS A 31 3.29 -5.06 -9.71
CA HIS A 31 2.99 -5.82 -8.51
C HIS A 31 4.20 -6.54 -7.91
N ASP A 32 5.12 -7.04 -8.74
CA ASP A 32 6.29 -7.81 -8.31
C ASP A 32 7.47 -6.95 -7.81
N GLN A 33 7.39 -5.62 -7.90
CA GLN A 33 8.46 -4.74 -7.42
C GLN A 33 8.48 -4.67 -5.90
N SER A 34 9.67 -4.86 -5.33
CA SER A 34 9.93 -4.62 -3.91
C SER A 34 9.96 -3.13 -3.63
N LEU A 35 9.19 -2.70 -2.63
CA LEU A 35 9.18 -1.32 -2.18
C LEU A 35 10.58 -0.91 -1.72
N ALA A 36 11.26 -1.73 -0.92
CA ALA A 36 12.56 -1.38 -0.36
C ALA A 36 13.73 -1.61 -1.33
N ASN A 37 13.67 -2.65 -2.19
CA ASN A 37 14.82 -3.04 -3.00
C ASN A 37 14.78 -2.51 -4.43
N ASP A 38 13.59 -2.39 -5.04
CA ASP A 38 13.45 -1.89 -6.41
C ASP A 38 13.10 -0.40 -6.44
N LEU A 39 12.22 0.04 -5.53
CA LEU A 39 11.79 1.44 -5.43
C LEU A 39 12.58 2.25 -4.38
N ASP A 40 13.55 1.61 -3.72
CA ASP A 40 14.43 2.23 -2.70
C ASP A 40 13.65 2.92 -1.56
N PHE A 41 12.49 2.37 -1.15
CA PHE A 41 11.69 2.96 -0.09
C PHE A 41 12.45 3.03 1.23
N ASP A 42 12.53 4.24 1.75
CA ASP A 42 13.06 4.57 3.05
C ASP A 42 11.96 4.58 4.12
N SER A 43 12.40 4.60 5.39
CA SER A 43 11.52 4.73 6.55
C SER A 43 10.59 5.95 6.52
N LEU A 44 10.97 7.02 5.79
CA LEU A 44 10.14 8.22 5.59
C LEU A 44 9.05 7.97 4.54
N MET A 45 9.43 7.41 3.38
CA MET A 45 8.48 7.07 2.31
C MET A 45 7.44 6.07 2.79
N PHE A 46 7.83 5.09 3.61
CA PHE A 46 6.89 4.16 4.23
C PHE A 46 5.92 4.83 5.19
N ALA A 47 6.39 5.82 5.97
CA ALA A 47 5.50 6.57 6.85
C ALA A 47 4.46 7.34 6.04
N GLU A 48 4.86 7.96 4.92
CA GLU A 48 3.92 8.61 4.00
C GLU A 48 2.96 7.63 3.32
N LEU A 49 3.46 6.48 2.85
CA LEU A 49 2.63 5.44 2.25
C LEU A 49 1.56 4.98 3.25
N ALA A 50 1.96 4.64 4.48
CA ALA A 50 1.04 4.21 5.53
C ALA A 50 -0.01 5.27 5.85
N ASP A 51 0.40 6.55 5.97
CA ASP A 51 -0.51 7.66 6.21
C ASP A 51 -1.54 7.80 5.08
N ARG A 52 -1.09 7.74 3.81
CA ARG A 52 -1.96 7.79 2.63
C ARG A 52 -2.94 6.61 2.56
N LEU A 53 -2.50 5.41 2.91
CA LEU A 53 -3.35 4.21 2.94
C LEU A 53 -4.44 4.35 4.00
N VAL A 54 -4.10 4.80 5.21
CA VAL A 54 -5.06 5.02 6.31
C VAL A 54 -6.01 6.19 6.00
N LEU A 55 -5.53 7.25 5.34
CA LEU A 55 -6.37 8.35 4.86
C LEU A 55 -7.38 7.88 3.80
N THR A 56 -6.97 6.98 2.91
CA THR A 56 -7.85 6.40 1.88
C THR A 56 -8.84 5.41 2.49
N TRP A 57 -8.37 4.61 3.45
CA TRP A 57 -9.14 3.59 4.13
C TRP A 57 -9.00 3.71 5.66
N PRO A 58 -9.89 4.46 6.31
CA PRO A 58 -9.81 4.73 7.76
C PRO A 58 -10.05 3.50 8.66
N GLY A 59 -10.29 2.32 8.07
CA GLY A 59 -10.42 1.04 8.78
C GLY A 59 -9.16 0.17 8.77
N LEU A 60 -8.07 0.63 8.11
CA LEU A 60 -6.81 -0.11 8.11
C LEU A 60 -6.07 0.02 9.44
N PRO A 61 -5.42 -1.06 9.92
CA PRO A 61 -4.49 -0.95 11.03
C PRO A 61 -3.28 -0.11 10.64
N LEU A 62 -2.64 0.51 11.63
CA LEU A 62 -1.38 1.20 11.43
C LEU A 62 -0.31 0.18 11.00
N ILE A 63 0.25 0.38 9.80
CA ILE A 63 1.38 -0.39 9.32
C ILE A 63 2.61 0.02 10.13
N ASP A 64 3.19 -0.92 10.88
CA ASP A 64 4.49 -0.69 11.52
C ASP A 64 5.60 -0.78 10.47
N LYS A 65 6.56 0.14 10.53
CA LYS A 65 7.76 0.14 9.70
C LYS A 65 8.59 -1.14 9.89
N ALA A 66 8.46 -1.79 11.05
CA ALA A 66 9.10 -3.08 11.30
C ALA A 66 8.43 -4.26 10.56
N GLU A 67 7.15 -4.13 10.21
CA GLU A 67 6.40 -5.17 9.48
C GLU A 67 6.72 -5.15 7.99
N ILE A 68 7.09 -4.00 7.44
CA ILE A 68 7.56 -3.92 6.06
C ILE A 68 9.01 -4.40 5.98
N ARG A 69 9.17 -5.56 5.36
CA ARG A 69 10.47 -6.21 5.17
C ARG A 69 11.06 -5.74 3.85
N ALA A 70 12.39 -5.87 3.72
CA ALA A 70 13.09 -5.55 2.48
C ALA A 70 12.56 -6.32 1.24
N GLY A 71 11.83 -7.42 1.45
CA GLY A 71 11.19 -8.20 0.40
C GLY A 71 9.69 -7.91 0.18
N THR A 72 9.11 -6.91 0.84
CA THR A 72 7.69 -6.58 0.66
C THR A 72 7.47 -5.95 -0.71
N THR A 73 6.63 -6.58 -1.53
CA THR A 73 6.27 -6.10 -2.86
C THR A 73 5.00 -5.25 -2.84
N ILE A 74 4.74 -4.52 -3.93
CA ILE A 74 3.46 -3.82 -4.11
C ILE A 74 2.28 -4.81 -4.03
N GLY A 75 2.43 -5.99 -4.62
CA GLY A 75 1.44 -7.06 -4.55
C GLY A 75 1.16 -7.52 -3.13
N ASP A 76 2.20 -7.66 -2.30
CA ASP A 76 2.04 -8.02 -0.88
C ASP A 76 1.26 -6.95 -0.10
N VAL A 77 1.55 -5.66 -0.35
CA VAL A 77 0.79 -4.57 0.29
C VAL A 77 -0.67 -4.58 -0.14
N ILE A 78 -0.96 -4.81 -1.43
CA ILE A 78 -2.33 -4.96 -1.91
C ILE A 78 -3.04 -6.12 -1.21
N GLY A 79 -2.38 -7.28 -1.09
CA GLY A 79 -2.91 -8.44 -0.36
C GLY A 79 -3.22 -8.11 1.08
N TRP A 80 -2.25 -7.54 1.80
CA TRP A 80 -2.37 -7.15 3.19
C TRP A 80 -3.52 -6.15 3.41
N VAL A 81 -3.64 -5.12 2.57
CA VAL A 81 -4.74 -4.15 2.66
C VAL A 81 -6.09 -4.85 2.50
N ARG A 82 -6.21 -5.79 1.54
CA ARG A 82 -7.45 -6.54 1.31
C ARG A 82 -7.84 -7.40 2.51
N GLU A 83 -6.89 -8.12 3.10
CA GLU A 83 -7.13 -8.96 4.27
C GLU A 83 -7.59 -8.11 5.46
N ASN A 84 -6.89 -7.01 5.74
CA ASN A 84 -7.21 -6.14 6.87
C ASN A 84 -8.52 -5.35 6.69
N LEU A 85 -8.86 -4.96 5.46
CA LEU A 85 -10.17 -4.37 5.16
C LEU A 85 -11.32 -5.38 5.31
N ALA A 86 -11.07 -6.66 5.00
CA ALA A 86 -12.05 -7.72 5.21
C ALA A 86 -12.23 -8.04 6.70
N GLU A 87 -11.15 -8.07 7.48
CA GLU A 87 -11.20 -8.28 8.93
C GLU A 87 -11.81 -7.10 9.70
N GLY A 88 -11.52 -5.85 9.31
CA GLY A 88 -12.12 -4.66 9.93
C GLY A 88 -13.61 -4.45 9.61
N ALA A 89 -14.15 -5.18 8.61
CA ALA A 89 -15.55 -5.18 8.24
C ALA A 89 -16.38 -6.29 8.91
N ALA A 90 -15.74 -7.20 9.65
CA ALA A 90 -16.37 -8.29 10.40
C ALA A 90 -16.74 -7.88 11.83
#